data_AF-A0A1I3Y6K4-F1
#
_entry.id   AF-A0A1I3Y6K4-F1
#
_cell.length_a   1.000
_cell.length_b   1.000
_cell.length_c   1.000
_cell.angle_alpha   90.00
_cell.angle_beta   90.00
_cell.angle_gamma   90.00
#
_symmetry.space_group_name_H-M   'P 1'
#
loop_
_entity.id
_entity.type
_entity.pdbx_description
1 polymer ?
#
loop_
_entity_poly.entity_id
_entity_poly.type
_entity_poly.pdbx_seq_one_letter_code
_entity_poly.pdbx_strand_id
1 'polypeptide(L)' 'MVAALTALGTAGPQLRIHLHAALNVGCTREEIVEVIMQMSAYAGFPAALNGLFAAKEVFAERRADGRG' A
#
# COMPACT_ATOMS: atom_id res chain seq x y z
N MET A 1 -0.29 14.79 4.14
CA MET A 1 0.66 13.89 3.41
C MET A 1 -0.03 12.71 2.69
N VAL A 2 -1.38 12.71 2.67
CA VAL A 2 -2.27 11.91 1.80
C VAL A 2 -2.12 12.29 0.30
N ALA A 3 -1.26 13.27 -0.03
CA ALA A 3 -0.88 13.65 -1.39
C ALA A 3 -0.14 12.55 -2.18
N ALA A 4 0.29 11.43 -1.59
CA ALA A 4 0.86 10.30 -2.34
C ALA A 4 -0.20 9.32 -2.89
N LEU A 5 -1.32 9.91 -3.31
CA LEU A 5 -2.27 9.43 -4.32
C LEU A 5 -1.63 9.10 -5.68
N THR A 6 -0.33 8.81 -5.78
CA THR A 6 0.36 8.77 -7.07
C THR A 6 0.53 7.37 -7.65
N ALA A 7 0.51 6.28 -6.87
CA ALA A 7 1.13 5.03 -7.34
C ALA A 7 0.25 3.77 -7.32
N LEU A 8 -1.09 3.86 -7.28
CA LEU A 8 -1.93 2.66 -7.39
C LEU A 8 -2.05 2.11 -8.81
N GLY A 9 -1.55 2.79 -9.84
CA GLY A 9 -1.65 2.32 -11.24
C GLY A 9 -0.35 2.18 -12.01
N THR A 10 0.71 2.94 -11.70
CA THR A 10 1.81 3.15 -12.69
C THR A 10 3.24 3.12 -12.14
N ALA A 11 3.46 2.98 -10.83
CA ALA A 11 4.83 2.95 -10.27
C ALA A 11 4.95 2.01 -9.06
N GLY A 12 4.95 0.70 -9.31
CA GLY A 12 5.11 -0.34 -8.27
C GLY A 12 6.26 -0.08 -7.26
N PRO A 13 7.45 0.40 -7.68
CA PRO A 13 8.54 0.72 -6.75
C PRO A 13 8.23 1.88 -5.79
N GLN A 14 7.54 2.93 -6.25
CA GLN A 14 7.16 4.06 -5.39
C GLN A 14 6.08 3.65 -4.38
N LEU A 15 5.12 2.84 -4.80
CA LEU A 15 4.06 2.34 -3.93
C LEU A 15 4.65 1.58 -2.71
N ARG A 16 5.64 0.73 -2.94
CA ARG A 16 6.31 -0.03 -1.86
C ARG A 16 6.96 0.90 -0.84
N ILE A 17 7.67 1.94 -1.28
CA ILE A 17 8.29 2.93 -0.39
C ILE A 17 7.23 3.62 0.49
N HIS A 18 6.10 4.02 -0.10
CA HIS A 18 5.00 4.65 0.64
C HIS A 18 4.33 3.71 1.64
N LEU A 19 4.17 2.42 1.30
CA LEU A 19 3.64 1.42 2.22
C LEU A 19 4.57 1.21 3.41
N HIS A 20 5.89 1.17 3.19
CA HIS A 20 6.85 1.12 4.30
C HIS A 20 6.81 2.41 5.13
N ALA A 21 6.69 3.58 4.52
CA ALA A 21 6.58 4.84 5.25
C ALA A 21 5.31 4.88 6.11
N ALA A 22 4.15 4.47 5.57
CA ALA A 22 2.88 4.44 6.28
C ALA A 22 2.94 3.56 7.54
N LEU A 23 3.46 2.34 7.39
CA LEU A 23 3.64 1.42 8.52
C LEU A 23 4.66 1.94 9.55
N ASN A 24 5.67 2.71 9.14
CA ASN A 24 6.64 3.32 10.07
C ASN A 24 6.05 4.49 10.86
N VAL A 25 5.05 5.18 10.31
CA VAL A 25 4.33 6.27 10.98
C VAL A 25 3.25 5.72 11.94
N GLY A 26 3.05 4.39 11.95
CA GLY A 26 2.13 3.71 12.85
C GLY A 26 0.77 3.35 12.21
N CYS A 27 0.63 3.48 10.88
CA CYS A 27 -0.57 2.97 10.22
C CYS A 27 -0.66 1.45 10.36
N THR A 28 -1.87 0.95 10.53
CA THR A 28 -2.13 -0.49 10.58
C THR A 28 -2.23 -1.09 9.19
N ARG A 29 -2.16 -2.42 9.11
CA ARG A 29 -2.33 -3.14 7.83
C ARG A 29 -3.75 -2.95 7.31
N GLU A 30 -4.72 -2.90 8.22
CA GLU A 30 -6.13 -2.72 7.97
C GLU A 30 -6.40 -1.34 7.35
N GLU A 31 -5.85 -0.27 7.92
CA GLU A 31 -5.98 1.08 7.37
C GLU A 31 -5.42 1.17 5.94
N ILE A 32 -4.28 0.52 5.69
CA ILE A 32 -3.68 0.47 4.35
C ILE A 32 -4.60 -0.26 3.37
N VAL A 33 -5.18 -1.40 3.77
CA VAL A 33 -6.09 -2.17 2.93
C VAL A 33 -7.38 -1.39 2.65
N GLU A 34 -7.95 -0.72 3.65
CA GLU A 34 -9.14 0.13 3.49
C GLU A 34 -8.89 1.27 2.51
N VAL A 35 -7.73 1.94 2.61
CA VAL A 35 -7.36 3.00 1.67
C VAL A 35 -7.22 2.46 0.24
N ILE A 36 -6.58 1.30 0.05
CA ILE A 36 -6.46 0.68 -1.28
C ILE A 36 -7.85 0.26 -1.82
N MET A 37 -8.72 -0.27 -0.98
CA MET A 37 -10.09 -0.61 -1.35
C MET A 37 -10.90 0.62 -1.74
N GLN A 38 -10.78 1.72 -0.99
CA GLN A 38 -11.44 2.99 -1.32
C GLN A 38 -10.97 3.50 -2.70
N MET A 39 -9.70 3.30 -3.02
CA MET A 39 -9.14 3.68 -4.32
C MET A 39 -9.64 2.82 -5.48
N SER A 40 -10.24 1.66 -5.25
CA SER A 40 -10.91 0.90 -6.33
C SER A 40 -12.05 1.68 -6.98
N ALA A 41 -12.73 2.56 -6.23
CA ALA A 41 -13.78 3.43 -6.73
C ALA A 41 -13.25 4.63 -7.54
N TYR A 42 -12.00 5.05 -7.28
CA TYR A 42 -11.41 6.25 -7.90
C TYR A 42 -10.44 5.93 -9.04
N ALA A 43 -9.59 4.92 -8.88
CA ALA A 43 -8.56 4.50 -9.85
C ALA A 43 -8.94 3.24 -10.64
N GLY A 44 -10.07 2.62 -10.29
CA GLY A 44 -10.55 1.39 -10.90
C GLY A 44 -10.02 0.13 -10.20
N PHE A 45 -10.77 -0.96 -10.38
CA PHE A 45 -10.49 -2.26 -9.78
C PHE A 45 -9.10 -2.84 -10.10
N PRO A 46 -8.58 -2.75 -11.36
CA PRO A 46 -7.25 -3.29 -11.67
C PRO A 46 -6.10 -2.59 -10.93
N ALA A 47 -6.21 -1.28 -10.75
CA ALA A 47 -5.22 -0.48 -10.01
C ALA A 47 -5.22 -0.86 -8.52
N ALA A 48 -6.41 -0.96 -7.91
CA ALA A 48 -6.54 -1.39 -6.52
C ALA A 48 -6.01 -2.81 -6.28
N LEU A 49 -6.24 -3.75 -7.21
CA LEU A 49 -5.68 -5.09 -7.14
C LEU A 49 -4.14 -5.10 -7.14
N ASN A 50 -3.52 -4.35 -8.05
CA ASN A 50 -2.06 -4.20 -8.07
C ASN A 50 -1.54 -3.61 -6.75
N GLY A 51 -2.30 -2.68 -6.18
CA GLY A 51 -2.05 -2.12 -4.85
C GLY A 51 -2.04 -3.16 -3.73
N LEU A 52 -3.07 -3.99 -3.70
CA LEU A 52 -3.23 -5.06 -2.73
C LEU A 52 -2.10 -6.10 -2.82
N PHE A 53 -1.66 -6.45 -4.03
CA PHE A 53 -0.52 -7.35 -4.21
C PHE A 53 0.78 -6.75 -3.67
N ALA A 54 1.06 -5.48 -3.97
CA ALA A 54 2.24 -4.79 -3.43
C ALA A 54 2.18 -4.66 -1.89
N ALA A 55 1.01 -4.35 -1.33
CA ALA A 55 0.81 -4.32 0.13
C ALA A 55 1.08 -5.68 0.77
N LYS A 56 0.59 -6.77 0.16
CA LYS A 56 0.82 -8.14 0.63
C LYS A 56 2.32 -8.49 0.66
N GLU A 57 3.07 -8.12 -0.37
CA GLU A 57 4.53 -8.34 -0.41
C GLU A 57 5.24 -7.59 0.72
N VAL A 58 4.95 -6.30 0.89
CA VAL A 58 5.54 -5.45 1.95
C VAL A 58 5.22 -6.01 3.34
N PHE A 59 3.99 -6.46 3.56
CA PHE A 59 3.58 -7.08 4.82
C PHE A 59 4.29 -8.39 5.11
N ALA A 60 4.59 -9.18 4.08
CA ALA A 60 5.35 -10.42 4.18
C ALA A 60 6.83 -10.15 4.46
N GLU A 61 7.42 -9.17 3.78
CA GLU A 61 8.81 -8.74 3.99
C GLU A 61 9.05 -8.24 5.41
N ARG A 62 8.16 -7.39 5.94
CA ARG A 62 8.28 -6.92 7.33
C ARG A 62 8.14 -8.01 8.38
N ARG A 63 7.32 -9.03 8.08
CA ARG A 63 7.20 -10.21 8.93
C ARG A 63 8.50 -11.03 8.92
N ALA A 64 9.16 -11.14 7.77
CA ALA A 64 10.45 -11.82 7.64
C ALA A 64 11.59 -11.03 8.32
N ASP A 65 11.52 -9.71 8.30
CA ASP A 65 12.54 -8.80 8.87
C ASP A 65 12.32 -8.47 10.37
N GLY A 66 11.35 -9.12 11.03
CA GLY A 66 11.12 -8.98 12.48
C GLY A 66 10.61 -7.61 12.95
N ARG A 67 10.17 -6.72 12.03
CA ARG A 67 9.61 -5.39 12.34
C ARG A 67 8.08 -5.42 12.40
N GLY A 68 7.56 -6.38 13.18
CA GLY A 68 6.13 -6.61 13.40
C GLY A 68 5.52 -5.67 14.42
#